data_AF-A0A8T2PWE4-F1
#
_entry.id   AF-A0A8T2PWE4-F1
#
_cell.length_a   1.000
_cell.length_b   1.000
_cell.length_c   1.000
_cell.angle_alpha   90.00
_cell.angle_beta   90.00
_cell.angle_gamma   90.00
#
_symmetry.space_group_name_H-M   'P 1'
#
loop_
_entity.id
_entity.type
_entity.pdbx_description
1 polymer ?
#
loop_
_entity_poly.entity_id
_entity_poly.type
_entity_poly.pdbx_seq_one_letter_code
_entity_poly.pdbx_strand_id
1 'polypeptide(L)'
;MCSLISPDETSYEAGVRVQIHSQAEPAFVQELGFGVAPGFQTFVSTQEQRVAYCLVTEGLLHAAPRASSLSLSSSLQYLPPPWGDCKSTPIDSEFFSTYSITACRIDCETRYLVENCNCRMVHMPDFLVEKDNDYCVCETPCNMTRYGKELSMVKIPSKASAKYLAKKFNKTEQYIGENILVLDIFFEALNYEKIEQKKAYEVAGLL
;
A
#
# COMPACT_ATOMS: atom_id res chain seq x y z
N MET A 1 25.82 -13.89 16.56
CA MET A 1 25.39 -12.52 16.89
C MET A 1 24.99 -11.89 15.57
N CYS A 2 23.72 -12.00 15.20
CA CYS A 2 23.22 -11.43 13.94
C CYS A 2 23.08 -9.91 14.13
N SER A 3 24.15 -9.17 13.84
CA SER A 3 24.05 -7.74 13.56
C SER A 3 23.82 -7.58 12.07
N LEU A 4 22.55 -7.48 11.67
CA LEU A 4 22.14 -6.99 10.35
C LEU A 4 21.64 -5.53 10.45
N ILE A 5 22.17 -4.76 11.39
CA ILE A 5 22.13 -3.31 11.27
C ILE A 5 23.38 -2.97 10.47
N SER A 6 23.22 -2.63 9.20
CA SER A 6 24.27 -1.91 8.47
C SER A 6 24.64 -0.69 9.33
N PRO A 7 25.90 -0.57 9.80
CA PRO A 7 26.31 0.53 10.67
C PRO A 7 26.32 1.90 9.96
N ASP A 8 25.81 1.97 8.74
CA ASP A 8 25.88 3.12 7.83
C ASP A 8 24.50 3.64 7.37
N GLU A 9 23.40 3.12 7.91
CA GLU A 9 22.07 3.74 7.75
C GLU A 9 21.91 4.92 8.72
N THR A 10 22.82 5.89 8.66
CA THR A 10 22.44 7.26 9.03
C THR A 10 21.58 7.77 7.89
N SER A 11 20.26 7.64 8.03
CA SER A 11 19.34 8.15 7.00
C SER A 11 19.60 9.65 6.82
N TYR A 12 20.18 10.04 5.70
CA TYR A 12 20.45 11.44 5.35
C TYR A 12 19.15 12.24 5.10
N GLU A 13 18.00 11.55 5.11
CA GLU A 13 16.67 12.10 4.88
C GLU A 13 16.02 12.55 6.18
N ALA A 14 15.38 13.72 6.15
CA ALA A 14 14.52 14.20 7.23
C ALA A 14 13.07 14.27 6.73
N GLY A 15 12.16 13.62 7.45
CA GLY A 15 10.74 13.57 7.09
C GLY A 15 10.04 12.39 7.73
N VAL A 16 8.84 12.10 7.24
CA VAL A 16 8.03 10.96 7.69
C VAL A 16 7.66 10.10 6.49
N ARG A 17 7.74 8.78 6.63
CA ARG A 17 7.18 7.84 5.66
C ARG A 17 5.77 7.44 6.09
N VAL A 18 4.83 7.48 5.15
CA VAL A 18 3.41 7.20 5.37
C VAL A 18 2.95 6.16 4.36
N GLN A 19 2.16 5.18 4.80
CA GLN A 19 1.50 4.22 3.93
C GLN A 19 0.00 4.31 4.14
N ILE A 20 -0.75 4.29 3.04
CA ILE A 20 -2.21 4.21 3.06
C ILE A 20 -2.56 2.80 2.57
N HIS A 21 -3.18 2.01 3.44
CA HIS A 21 -3.53 0.61 3.19
C HIS A 21 -4.87 0.25 3.84
N SER A 22 -5.43 -0.91 3.47
CA SER A 22 -6.66 -1.41 4.08
C SER A 22 -6.41 -1.89 5.51
N GLN A 23 -7.40 -1.82 6.38
CA GLN A 23 -7.30 -2.32 7.76
C GLN A 23 -7.05 -3.84 7.83
N ALA A 24 -7.38 -4.58 6.78
CA ALA A 24 -7.15 -6.02 6.69
C ALA A 24 -5.71 -6.37 6.26
N GLU A 25 -4.92 -5.40 5.82
CA GLU A 25 -3.55 -5.57 5.36
C GLU A 25 -2.57 -5.00 6.41
N PRO A 26 -1.54 -5.73 6.83
CA PRO A 26 -0.54 -5.19 7.75
C PRO A 26 0.29 -4.09 7.09
N ALA A 27 0.76 -3.17 7.92
CA ALA A 27 1.63 -2.08 7.49
C ALA A 27 2.98 -2.62 7.01
N PHE A 28 3.49 -2.01 5.95
CA PHE A 28 4.74 -2.32 5.28
C PHE A 28 5.36 -1.04 4.69
N VAL A 29 5.62 -0.09 5.58
CA VAL A 29 5.93 1.32 5.26
C VAL A 29 7.28 1.47 4.55
N GLN A 30 8.22 0.58 4.80
CA GLN A 30 9.59 0.63 4.28
C GLN A 30 9.59 0.50 2.75
N GLU A 31 8.77 -0.39 2.20
CA GLU A 31 8.67 -0.61 0.76
C GLU A 31 7.49 0.10 0.09
N LEU A 32 6.33 0.16 0.77
CA LEU A 32 5.08 0.67 0.17
C LEU A 32 4.73 2.08 0.63
N GLY A 33 5.48 2.65 1.56
CA GLY A 33 5.30 4.00 2.05
C GLY A 33 5.79 5.07 1.07
N PHE A 34 5.22 6.27 1.19
CA PHE A 34 5.69 7.48 0.50
C PHE A 34 6.25 8.47 1.51
N GLY A 35 7.21 9.28 1.09
CA GLY A 35 7.85 10.30 1.93
C GLY A 35 7.05 11.60 2.00
N VAL A 36 7.00 12.21 3.18
CA VAL A 36 6.44 13.53 3.46
C VAL A 36 7.53 14.39 4.09
N ALA A 37 7.87 15.48 3.40
CA ALA A 37 8.99 16.34 3.78
C ALA A 37 8.56 17.48 4.74
N PRO A 38 9.45 17.90 5.67
CA PRO A 38 9.25 19.11 6.46
C PRO A 38 9.35 20.37 5.60
N GLY A 39 8.69 21.44 6.05
CA GLY A 39 8.57 22.71 5.32
C GLY A 39 7.51 22.71 4.22
N PHE A 40 6.73 21.63 4.11
CA PHE A 40 5.65 21.50 3.16
C PHE A 40 4.34 21.10 3.81
N GLN A 41 3.25 21.58 3.22
CA GLN A 41 1.93 21.02 3.37
C GLN A 41 1.69 20.09 2.18
N THR A 42 1.60 18.80 2.45
CA THR A 42 1.38 17.75 1.46
C THR A 42 -0.09 17.38 1.45
N PHE A 43 -0.74 17.56 0.31
CA PHE A 43 -2.08 17.10 0.03
C PHE A 43 -2.00 15.75 -0.65
N VAL A 44 -2.65 14.75 -0.05
CA VAL A 44 -2.77 13.40 -0.59
C VAL A 44 -4.23 13.19 -0.92
N SER A 45 -4.56 13.39 -2.19
CA SER A 45 -5.86 13.01 -2.72
C SER A 45 -5.87 11.51 -2.92
N THR A 46 -6.78 10.81 -2.25
CA THR A 46 -6.95 9.37 -2.40
C THR A 46 -8.20 9.06 -3.18
N GLN A 47 -8.09 8.05 -4.02
CA GLN A 47 -9.22 7.42 -4.66
C GLN A 47 -9.09 5.92 -4.45
N GLU A 48 -10.14 5.28 -3.96
CA GLU A 48 -10.22 3.83 -3.99
C GLU A 48 -10.34 3.40 -5.47
N GLN A 49 -9.29 2.77 -6.00
CA GLN A 49 -8.94 2.86 -7.43
C GLN A 49 -9.74 1.96 -8.39
N ARG A 50 -9.96 2.49 -9.62
CA ARG A 50 -10.28 1.88 -10.94
C ARG A 50 -9.13 1.10 -11.60
N VAL A 51 -9.48 -0.01 -12.24
CA VAL A 51 -8.78 -0.65 -13.36
C VAL A 51 -9.84 -1.16 -14.32
N ALA A 52 -9.72 -0.75 -15.57
CA ALA A 52 -10.62 -1.10 -16.64
C ALA A 52 -10.64 -2.61 -16.91
N TYR A 53 -11.83 -3.09 -17.29
CA TYR A 53 -12.14 -4.46 -17.68
C TYR A 53 -11.05 -5.07 -18.59
N CYS A 54 -10.30 -6.05 -18.09
CA CYS A 54 -9.53 -6.94 -18.96
C CYS A 54 -10.42 -8.14 -19.29
N LEU A 55 -11.13 -8.06 -20.42
CA LEU A 55 -11.60 -9.29 -21.06
C LEU A 55 -10.37 -9.95 -21.69
N VAL A 56 -9.98 -11.12 -21.17
CA VAL A 56 -9.01 -11.96 -21.86
C VAL A 56 -9.74 -12.61 -23.03
N THR A 57 -9.74 -11.95 -24.17
CA THR A 57 -10.10 -12.57 -25.46
C THR A 57 -8.87 -12.56 -26.34
N GLU A 58 -8.42 -13.76 -26.71
CA GLU A 58 -7.45 -14.08 -27.78
C GLU A 58 -6.80 -12.88 -28.49
N GLY A 59 -5.91 -12.17 -27.80
CA GLY A 59 -4.98 -11.22 -28.42
C GLY A 59 -5.56 -9.92 -29.04
N LEU A 60 -6.80 -9.51 -28.78
CA LEU A 60 -7.32 -8.22 -29.30
C LEU A 60 -8.09 -7.39 -28.26
N LEU A 61 -7.63 -6.16 -28.08
CA LEU A 61 -8.13 -5.17 -27.13
C LEU A 61 -9.39 -4.47 -27.69
N HIS A 62 -10.59 -4.84 -27.22
CA HIS A 62 -11.81 -4.09 -27.52
C HIS A 62 -12.57 -3.73 -26.23
N ALA A 63 -12.96 -2.45 -26.12
CA ALA A 63 -13.82 -1.95 -25.05
C ALA A 63 -15.29 -2.29 -25.33
N ALA A 64 -15.99 -2.91 -24.38
CA ALA A 64 -17.42 -3.22 -24.45
C ALA A 64 -18.24 -2.43 -23.41
N PRO A 65 -19.54 -2.15 -23.66
CA PRO A 65 -20.26 -1.04 -23.07
C PRO A 65 -20.92 -1.33 -21.71
N ARG A 66 -21.28 -0.24 -21.02
CA ARG A 66 -21.92 -0.13 -19.70
C ARG A 66 -23.01 -1.18 -19.44
N ALA A 67 -22.89 -1.93 -18.34
CA ALA A 67 -23.98 -2.63 -17.69
C ALA A 67 -24.13 -2.17 -16.23
N SER A 68 -25.34 -1.76 -15.89
CA SER A 68 -25.79 -1.22 -14.60
C SER A 68 -26.22 -2.36 -13.67
N SER A 69 -25.64 -2.45 -12.47
CA SER A 69 -26.31 -2.97 -11.26
C SER A 69 -25.48 -2.62 -10.02
N LEU A 70 -26.15 -2.07 -9.01
CA LEU A 70 -25.57 -1.61 -7.75
C LEU A 70 -25.23 -2.80 -6.85
N SER A 71 -23.94 -2.98 -6.55
CA SER A 71 -23.48 -3.65 -5.33
C SER A 71 -22.39 -2.77 -4.70
N LEU A 72 -22.67 -2.23 -3.51
CA LEU A 72 -21.69 -1.54 -2.67
C LEU A 72 -20.71 -2.58 -2.12
N SER A 73 -19.55 -2.72 -2.75
CA SER A 73 -18.37 -3.33 -2.12
C SER A 73 -17.15 -2.89 -2.91
N SER A 74 -16.17 -2.33 -2.23
CA SER A 74 -15.01 -1.72 -2.84
C SER A 74 -13.81 -2.67 -2.72
N SER A 75 -13.57 -3.41 -3.81
CA SER A 75 -12.52 -4.44 -3.88
C SER A 75 -12.20 -4.75 -5.34
N LEU A 76 -10.92 -4.91 -5.67
CA LEU A 76 -10.47 -5.70 -6.81
C LEU A 76 -10.87 -7.15 -6.54
N GLN A 77 -11.58 -7.76 -7.49
CA GLN A 77 -11.94 -9.18 -7.45
C GLN A 77 -11.28 -9.92 -8.62
N TYR A 78 -10.29 -10.76 -8.32
CA TYR A 78 -9.62 -11.64 -9.28
C TYR A 78 -10.31 -13.01 -9.35
N LEU A 79 -10.18 -13.68 -10.49
CA LEU A 79 -10.70 -15.04 -10.66
C LEU A 79 -9.67 -16.11 -10.26
N PRO A 80 -10.10 -17.20 -9.59
CA PRO A 80 -9.22 -18.32 -9.28
C PRO A 80 -8.93 -19.19 -10.51
N PRO A 81 -7.96 -20.11 -10.42
CA PRO A 81 -7.66 -21.05 -11.49
C PRO A 81 -8.91 -21.87 -11.88
N PRO A 82 -9.16 -22.15 -13.18
CA PRO A 82 -8.33 -21.90 -14.37
C PRO A 82 -8.50 -20.52 -15.05
N TRP A 83 -9.32 -19.61 -14.52
CA TRP A 83 -9.63 -18.34 -15.20
C TRP A 83 -8.69 -17.19 -14.85
N GLY A 84 -7.87 -17.38 -13.81
CA GLY A 84 -6.85 -16.44 -13.35
C GLY A 84 -6.02 -17.05 -12.22
N ASP A 85 -5.04 -16.30 -11.74
CA ASP A 85 -4.13 -16.74 -10.67
C ASP A 85 -4.37 -15.86 -9.44
N CYS A 86 -5.26 -16.30 -8.55
CA CYS A 86 -5.49 -15.63 -7.28
C CYS A 86 -5.74 -16.60 -6.12
N LYS A 87 -5.33 -16.16 -4.94
CA LYS A 87 -5.53 -16.89 -3.68
C LYS A 87 -6.81 -16.43 -2.98
N SER A 88 -7.72 -17.37 -2.78
CA SER A 88 -8.97 -17.17 -2.03
C SER A 88 -8.96 -17.83 -0.65
N THR A 89 -7.94 -18.66 -0.37
CA THR A 89 -7.81 -19.34 0.91
C THR A 89 -7.27 -18.41 1.98
N PRO A 90 -7.73 -18.55 3.24
CA PRO A 90 -7.14 -17.84 4.37
C PRO A 90 -5.64 -18.12 4.50
N ILE A 91 -4.91 -17.22 5.15
CA ILE A 91 -3.50 -17.42 5.46
C ILE A 91 -3.37 -18.44 6.60
N ASP A 92 -2.44 -19.38 6.46
CA ASP A 92 -2.05 -20.29 7.55
C ASP A 92 -0.90 -19.63 8.32
N SER A 93 -1.26 -18.68 9.19
CA SER A 93 -0.32 -17.94 10.02
C SER A 93 -0.89 -17.75 11.42
N GLU A 94 -0.03 -17.83 12.42
CA GLU A 94 -0.39 -17.54 13.81
C GLU A 94 -0.54 -16.04 14.08
N PHE A 95 -0.08 -15.18 13.16
CA PHE A 95 0.00 -13.73 13.35
C PHE A 95 -1.08 -12.95 12.59
N PHE A 96 -1.56 -13.49 11.47
CA PHE A 96 -2.50 -12.80 10.58
C PHE A 96 -3.76 -13.63 10.38
N SER A 97 -4.93 -12.99 10.52
CA SER A 97 -6.23 -13.63 10.30
C SER A 97 -6.70 -13.58 8.84
N THR A 98 -6.15 -12.65 8.05
CA THR A 98 -6.56 -12.39 6.68
C THR A 98 -5.35 -12.49 5.76
N TYR A 99 -5.53 -13.15 4.61
CA TYR A 99 -4.47 -13.21 3.60
C TYR A 99 -4.37 -11.87 2.87
N SER A 100 -3.16 -11.32 2.83
CA SER A 100 -2.75 -10.22 1.96
C SER A 100 -1.34 -10.49 1.42
N ILE A 101 -0.93 -9.74 0.40
CA ILE A 101 0.45 -9.83 -0.12
C ILE A 101 1.47 -9.49 0.97
N THR A 102 1.25 -8.41 1.72
CA THR A 102 2.17 -8.02 2.79
C THR A 102 2.21 -9.03 3.93
N ALA A 103 1.05 -9.57 4.36
CA ALA A 103 0.99 -10.61 5.40
C ALA A 103 1.78 -11.86 4.99
N CYS A 104 1.64 -12.30 3.74
CA CYS A 104 2.37 -13.43 3.19
C CYS A 104 3.89 -13.21 3.22
N ARG A 105 4.35 -12.04 2.78
CA ARG A 105 5.77 -11.69 2.75
C ARG A 105 6.37 -11.62 4.15
N ILE A 106 5.73 -10.87 5.03
CA ILE A 106 6.11 -10.71 6.43
C ILE A 106 6.21 -12.09 7.13
N ASP A 107 5.21 -12.95 6.97
CA ASP A 107 5.18 -14.30 7.54
C ASP A 107 6.29 -15.22 6.98
N CYS A 108 6.52 -15.18 5.66
CA CYS A 108 7.59 -15.93 5.00
C CYS A 108 9.00 -15.48 5.47
N GLU A 109 9.23 -14.18 5.51
CA GLU A 109 10.50 -13.59 5.93
C GLU A 109 10.77 -13.82 7.42
N THR A 110 9.71 -13.82 8.25
CA THR A 110 9.82 -14.22 9.67
C THR A 110 10.34 -15.63 9.80
N ARG A 111 9.70 -16.58 9.10
CA ARG A 111 10.06 -18.00 9.19
C ARG A 111 11.49 -18.22 8.73
N TYR A 112 11.88 -17.61 7.61
CA TYR A 112 13.24 -17.67 7.11
C TYR A 112 14.29 -17.26 8.15
N LEU A 113 14.06 -16.14 8.86
CA LEU A 113 15.01 -15.65 9.85
C LEU A 113 15.00 -16.46 11.15
N VAL A 114 13.84 -16.96 11.57
CA VAL A 114 13.76 -17.86 12.71
C VAL A 114 14.52 -19.16 12.41
N GLU A 115 14.34 -19.74 11.23
CA GLU A 115 15.00 -20.98 10.80
C GLU A 115 16.52 -20.80 10.62
N ASN A 116 16.95 -19.70 10.01
CA ASN A 116 18.37 -19.50 9.67
C ASN A 116 19.19 -18.82 10.76
N CYS A 117 18.56 -18.04 11.64
CA CYS A 117 19.26 -17.21 12.62
C CYS A 117 18.78 -17.39 14.07
N ASN A 118 17.73 -18.19 14.32
CA ASN A 118 17.12 -18.39 15.64
C ASN A 118 16.79 -17.08 16.38
N CYS A 119 16.44 -16.03 15.63
CA CYS A 119 16.13 -14.72 16.17
C CYS A 119 14.94 -14.08 15.46
N ARG A 120 14.27 -13.16 16.16
CA ARG A 120 13.22 -12.29 15.63
C ARG A 120 13.58 -10.84 15.97
N MET A 121 13.60 -9.93 14.99
CA MET A 121 13.84 -8.50 15.28
C MET A 121 12.61 -7.85 15.95
N VAL A 122 12.80 -6.71 16.61
CA VAL A 122 11.77 -6.05 17.43
C VAL A 122 10.61 -5.49 16.62
N HIS A 123 10.93 -4.83 15.50
CA HIS A 123 9.94 -4.43 14.49
C HIS A 123 9.62 -5.60 13.58
N MET A 124 10.35 -6.71 13.72
CA MET A 124 10.13 -7.84 12.87
C MET A 124 8.76 -8.49 13.10
N PRO A 125 8.07 -8.72 11.97
CA PRO A 125 8.79 -9.10 10.75
C PRO A 125 9.20 -7.98 9.77
N ASP A 126 9.04 -6.70 10.11
CA ASP A 126 9.55 -5.50 9.41
C ASP A 126 11.09 -5.30 9.29
N PHE A 127 11.87 -6.30 8.83
CA PHE A 127 13.14 -5.98 8.17
C PHE A 127 13.59 -7.04 7.18
N LEU A 128 13.63 -6.63 5.92
CA LEU A 128 13.97 -7.50 4.84
C LEU A 128 15.47 -7.67 4.65
N VAL A 129 15.86 -8.94 4.53
CA VAL A 129 17.11 -9.33 3.88
C VAL A 129 16.90 -9.14 2.39
N GLU A 130 17.63 -8.22 1.76
CA GLU A 130 17.56 -7.91 0.31
C GLU A 130 18.03 -9.06 -0.62
N LYS A 131 18.05 -10.31 -0.14
CA LYS A 131 18.60 -11.44 -0.88
C LYS A 131 17.77 -12.70 -0.69
N ASP A 132 16.65 -12.78 -1.41
CA ASP A 132 16.32 -13.93 -2.27
C ASP A 132 14.94 -13.70 -2.91
N ASN A 133 14.92 -13.38 -4.20
CA ASN A 133 13.69 -13.11 -4.94
C ASN A 133 12.85 -14.36 -5.22
N ASP A 134 13.37 -15.55 -4.88
CA ASP A 134 12.79 -16.86 -5.21
C ASP A 134 12.27 -17.63 -3.99
N TYR A 135 12.58 -17.17 -2.76
CA TYR A 135 12.19 -17.89 -1.54
C TYR A 135 10.74 -17.58 -1.11
N CYS A 136 10.31 -16.31 -1.19
CA CYS A 136 8.97 -15.88 -0.81
C CYS A 136 8.10 -15.58 -2.03
N VAL A 137 7.42 -16.60 -2.55
CA VAL A 137 6.43 -16.44 -3.64
C VAL A 137 5.02 -16.28 -3.06
N CYS A 138 4.45 -15.08 -3.19
CA CYS A 138 3.13 -14.75 -2.69
C CYS A 138 2.13 -14.51 -3.84
N GLU A 139 1.05 -15.29 -3.85
CA GLU A 139 -0.04 -15.17 -4.82
C GLU A 139 -0.91 -13.94 -4.58
N THR A 140 -1.46 -13.34 -5.64
CA THR A 140 -2.35 -12.18 -5.48
C THR A 140 -3.66 -12.61 -4.82
N PRO A 141 -4.13 -11.95 -3.74
CA PRO A 141 -5.41 -12.27 -3.14
C PRO A 141 -6.54 -12.01 -4.13
N CYS A 142 -7.56 -12.87 -4.11
CA CYS A 142 -8.73 -12.67 -4.97
C CYS A 142 -9.50 -11.41 -4.61
N ASN A 143 -9.46 -10.96 -3.36
CA ASN A 143 -10.07 -9.71 -2.92
C ASN A 143 -8.98 -8.76 -2.38
N MET A 144 -8.83 -7.59 -2.99
CA MET A 144 -7.86 -6.59 -2.54
C MET A 144 -8.42 -5.18 -2.67
N THR A 145 -8.20 -4.35 -1.66
CA THR A 145 -8.50 -2.92 -1.71
C THR A 145 -7.22 -2.15 -1.99
N ARG A 146 -7.24 -1.26 -3.00
CA ARG A 146 -6.12 -0.37 -3.31
C ARG A 146 -6.54 1.09 -3.26
N TYR A 147 -5.72 1.88 -2.60
CA TYR A 147 -5.86 3.33 -2.57
C TYR A 147 -4.87 3.95 -3.55
N GLY A 148 -5.39 4.41 -4.69
CA GLY A 148 -4.64 5.35 -5.52
C GLY A 148 -4.41 6.63 -4.75
N LYS A 149 -3.23 7.22 -4.95
CA LYS A 149 -2.85 8.47 -4.31
C LYS A 149 -2.24 9.42 -5.33
N GLU A 150 -2.72 10.65 -5.31
CA GLU A 150 -2.11 11.77 -6.03
C GLU A 150 -1.59 12.77 -5.00
N LEU A 151 -0.31 13.13 -5.13
CA LEU A 151 0.38 13.99 -4.18
C LEU A 151 0.57 15.38 -4.79
N SER A 152 0.26 16.41 -3.99
CA SER A 152 0.66 17.79 -4.29
C SER A 152 1.20 18.46 -3.03
N MET A 153 2.08 19.45 -3.21
CA MET A 153 2.80 20.08 -2.10
C MET A 153 2.81 21.60 -2.25
N VAL A 154 2.63 22.29 -1.13
CA VAL A 154 2.82 23.74 -1.02
C VAL A 154 3.77 24.06 0.12
N LYS A 155 4.52 25.15 0.01
CA LYS A 155 5.49 25.55 1.03
C LYS A 155 4.80 26.09 2.29
N ILE A 156 5.25 25.64 3.47
CA ILE A 156 4.85 26.16 4.77
C ILE A 156 6.10 26.43 5.64
N PRO A 157 6.17 27.53 6.41
CA PRO A 157 5.21 28.63 6.50
C PRO A 157 5.37 29.67 5.39
N SER A 158 4.29 30.45 5.18
CA SER A 158 4.38 31.74 4.47
C SER A 158 5.13 32.77 5.33
N LYS A 159 5.63 33.84 4.71
CA LYS A 159 6.28 34.96 5.45
C LYS A 159 5.36 35.59 6.50
N ALA A 160 4.05 35.62 6.25
CA ALA A 160 3.06 36.15 7.19
C ALA A 160 2.80 35.19 8.36
N SER A 161 2.69 33.88 8.08
CA SER A 161 2.37 32.87 9.10
C SER A 161 3.59 32.42 9.91
N ALA A 162 4.82 32.64 9.43
CA ALA A 162 6.06 32.25 10.11
C ALA A 162 6.14 32.85 11.53
N LYS A 163 5.90 34.15 11.68
CA LYS A 163 5.91 34.86 12.97
C LYS A 163 4.88 34.32 13.95
N TYR A 164 3.68 34.03 13.46
CA TYR A 164 2.60 33.48 14.26
C TYR A 164 2.95 32.08 14.78
N LEU A 165 3.43 31.21 13.90
CA LEU A 165 3.80 29.84 14.26
C LEU A 165 5.00 29.80 15.21
N ALA A 166 6.01 30.63 14.95
CA ALA A 166 7.17 30.80 15.83
C ALA A 166 6.73 31.18 17.26
N LYS A 167 5.83 32.16 17.40
CA LYS A 167 5.28 32.57 18.71
C LYS A 167 4.40 31.49 19.35
N LYS A 168 3.56 30.81 18.56
CA LYS A 168 2.62 29.79 19.05
C LYS A 168 3.34 28.57 19.61
N PHE A 169 4.35 28.09 18.90
CA PHE A 169 5.11 26.89 19.28
C PHE A 169 6.37 27.22 20.11
N ASN A 170 6.63 28.50 20.38
CA ASN A 170 7.83 28.98 21.07
C ASN A 170 9.12 28.46 20.41
N LYS A 171 9.25 28.66 19.10
CA LYS A 171 10.39 28.22 18.27
C LYS A 171 10.82 29.34 17.31
N THR A 172 12.03 29.22 16.76
CA THR A 172 12.53 30.18 15.74
C THR A 172 11.82 29.98 14.40
N GLU A 173 11.74 31.03 13.59
CA GLU A 173 11.14 30.94 12.24
C GLU A 173 11.85 29.90 11.37
N GLN A 174 13.18 29.78 11.51
CA GLN A 174 13.98 28.75 10.84
C GLN A 174 13.57 27.35 11.28
N TYR A 175 13.45 27.11 12.60
CA TYR A 175 13.03 25.83 13.13
C TYR A 175 11.65 25.42 12.60
N ILE A 176 10.71 26.37 12.50
CA ILE A 176 9.38 26.11 11.94
C ILE A 176 9.49 25.65 10.47
N GLY A 177 10.33 26.28 9.66
CA GLY A 177 10.50 25.89 8.25
C GLY A 177 11.20 24.54 8.06
N GLU A 178 12.07 24.13 8.98
CA GLU A 178 12.86 22.90 8.87
C GLU A 178 12.21 21.68 9.56
N ASN A 179 11.26 21.89 10.47
CA ASN A 179 10.74 20.81 11.32
C ASN A 179 9.21 20.66 11.30
N ILE A 180 8.46 21.65 10.80
CA ILE A 180 7.00 21.54 10.70
C ILE A 180 6.61 21.01 9.31
N LEU A 181 5.77 19.99 9.30
CA LEU A 181 5.06 19.51 8.12
C LEU A 181 3.57 19.50 8.39
N VAL A 182 2.78 19.59 7.33
CA VAL A 182 1.33 19.39 7.38
C VAL A 182 0.96 18.32 6.36
N LEU A 183 0.18 17.34 6.76
CA LEU A 183 -0.26 16.25 5.89
C LEU A 183 -1.77 16.19 5.88
N ASP A 184 -2.38 16.44 4.73
CA ASP A 184 -3.81 16.38 4.51
C ASP A 184 -4.14 15.21 3.61
N ILE A 185 -4.79 14.17 4.16
CA ILE A 185 -5.26 13.00 3.41
C ILE A 185 -6.78 13.11 3.28
N PHE A 186 -7.29 13.08 2.05
CA PHE A 186 -8.72 13.20 1.77
C PHE A 186 -9.12 12.42 0.52
N PHE A 187 -10.42 12.09 0.40
CA PHE A 187 -10.95 11.43 -0.79
C PHE A 187 -11.32 12.44 -1.87
N GLU A 188 -10.93 12.18 -3.12
CA GLU A 188 -11.23 13.05 -4.28
C GLU A 188 -12.74 13.16 -4.55
N ALA A 189 -13.44 12.02 -4.43
CA ALA A 189 -14.89 11.93 -4.59
C ALA A 189 -15.45 10.83 -3.66
N LEU A 190 -16.73 10.92 -3.30
CA LEU A 190 -17.45 9.90 -2.52
C LEU A 190 -17.78 8.63 -3.33
N ASN A 191 -17.33 8.56 -4.59
CA ASN A 191 -17.58 7.44 -5.46
C ASN A 191 -16.41 6.44 -5.34
N TYR A 192 -16.71 5.24 -4.87
CA TYR A 192 -15.79 4.11 -4.89
C TYR A 192 -15.87 3.41 -6.25
N GLU A 193 -14.76 2.82 -6.69
CA GLU A 193 -14.68 2.09 -7.94
C GLU A 193 -14.47 0.61 -7.67
N LYS A 194 -15.36 -0.22 -8.21
CA LYS A 194 -15.28 -1.67 -8.09
C LYS A 194 -14.76 -2.28 -9.38
N ILE A 195 -13.80 -3.19 -9.26
CA ILE A 195 -13.19 -3.89 -10.39
C ILE A 195 -13.40 -5.37 -10.16
N GLU A 196 -14.23 -6.00 -10.97
CA GLU A 196 -14.48 -7.43 -10.90
C GLU A 196 -14.07 -8.09 -12.20
N GLN A 197 -13.20 -9.10 -12.13
CA GLN A 197 -12.97 -10.00 -13.25
C GLN A 197 -14.19 -10.91 -13.41
N LYS A 198 -14.83 -10.88 -14.58
CA LYS A 198 -15.93 -11.76 -14.95
C LYS A 198 -15.46 -12.77 -15.98
N LYS A 199 -15.96 -14.01 -15.88
CA LYS A 199 -15.72 -15.04 -16.88
C LYS A 199 -16.31 -14.57 -18.20
N ALA A 200 -15.56 -14.66 -19.29
CA ALA A 200 -16.05 -14.30 -20.61
C ALA A 200 -17.16 -15.25 -21.10
N TYR A 201 -17.09 -16.52 -20.69
CA TYR A 201 -18.11 -17.53 -20.98
C TYR A 201 -18.32 -18.46 -19.77
N GLU A 202 -19.57 -18.80 -19.52
CA GLU A 202 -19.95 -19.88 -18.60
C GLU A 202 -20.38 -21.11 -19.41
N VAL A 203 -20.37 -22.29 -18.79
CA VAL A 203 -20.79 -23.55 -19.46
C VAL A 203 -22.21 -23.44 -20.02
N ALA A 204 -23.08 -22.67 -19.35
CA ALA A 204 -24.44 -22.38 -19.81
C ALA A 204 -24.51 -21.50 -21.08
N GLY A 205 -23.45 -20.76 -21.41
CA GLY A 205 -23.34 -20.00 -22.67
C GLY A 205 -22.66 -20.77 -23.81
N LEU A 206 -22.19 -22.00 -23.53
CA LEU A 206 -21.62 -22.92 -24.50
C LEU A 206 -22.64 -23.97 -25.01
N LEU A 207 -23.80 -24.08 -24.35
CA LEU A 207 -24.91 -24.98 -24.69
C LEU A 207 -26.04 -24.21 -25.39
#